data_AF-A0A970K2H6-F1
#
_entry.id   AF-A0A970K2H6-F1
#
_cell.length_a   1.000
_cell.length_b   1.000
_cell.length_c   1.000
_cell.angle_alpha   90.00
_cell.angle_beta   90.00
_cell.angle_gamma   90.00
#
_symmetry.space_group_name_H-M   'P 1'
#
loop_
_entity.id
_entity.type
_entity.pdbx_description
1 polymer ?
#
loop_
_entity_poly.entity_id
_entity_poly.type
_entity_poly.pdbx_seq_one_letter_code
_entity_poly.pdbx_strand_id
1 'polypeptide(L)' 'YEIVGRRPGDIATCFADASKAEKELGWKAELGIEEMVRDAWKFEQNNK' A
#
# COMPACT_ATOMS: atom_id res chain seq x y z
N TYR A 1 18.73 -7.00 15.45
CA TYR A 1 17.95 -5.97 14.74
C TYR A 1 18.58 -4.64 15.10
N GLU A 2 18.76 -3.75 14.14
CA GLU A 2 19.32 -2.41 14.38
C GLU A 2 18.25 -1.37 14.13
N ILE A 3 18.09 -0.43 15.06
CA ILE A 3 17.20 0.71 14.89
C ILE A 3 18.01 1.79 14.19
N VAL A 4 17.80 1.92 12.88
CA VAL A 4 18.38 2.98 12.07
C VAL A 4 17.49 4.22 12.09
N GLY A 5 18.09 5.41 11.84
CA GLY A 5 17.35 6.67 11.75
C GLY A 5 16.41 6.75 10.55
N ARG A 6 15.63 7.83 10.46
CA ARG A 6 14.75 8.10 9.30
C ARG A 6 15.58 8.24 8.02
N ARG A 7 15.07 7.71 6.91
CA ARG A 7 15.69 7.90 5.60
C ARG A 7 15.54 9.38 5.19
N PRO A 8 16.59 10.03 4.66
CA PRO A 8 16.49 11.38 4.14
C PRO A 8 15.40 11.45 3.05
N GLY A 9 14.45 12.39 3.19
CA GLY A 9 13.35 12.56 2.25
C GLY A 9 12.01 11.96 2.68
N ASP A 10 11.97 11.14 3.73
CA ASP A 10 10.71 10.60 4.25
C ASP A 10 9.89 11.68 4.98
N ILE A 11 8.69 11.97 4.44
CA ILE A 11 7.70 12.84 5.07
C ILE A 11 6.87 12.09 6.12
N ALA A 12 6.24 12.82 7.04
CA ALA A 12 5.58 12.22 8.20
C ALA A 12 4.35 11.36 7.84
N THR A 13 3.47 11.86 6.98
CA THR A 13 2.25 11.16 6.53
C THR A 13 1.86 11.63 5.13
N CYS A 14 1.30 10.71 4.32
CA CYS A 14 0.78 11.02 2.99
C CYS A 14 -0.34 10.04 2.64
N PHE A 15 -1.52 10.56 2.33
CA PHE A 15 -2.70 9.79 1.92
C PHE A 15 -3.39 10.49 0.75
N ALA A 16 -4.14 9.75 -0.06
CA ALA A 16 -4.82 10.26 -1.24
C ALA A 16 -6.34 10.33 -1.04
N ASP A 17 -6.95 11.41 -1.52
CA ASP A 17 -8.39 11.43 -1.81
C ASP A 17 -8.60 10.92 -3.24
N ALA A 18 -9.19 9.74 -3.36
CA ALA A 18 -9.43 9.07 -4.64
C ALA A 18 -10.81 9.40 -5.25
N SER A 19 -11.57 10.33 -4.67
CA SER A 19 -12.94 10.66 -5.11
C SER A 19 -13.02 11.09 -6.58
N LYS A 20 -11.96 11.72 -7.12
CA LYS A 20 -11.89 12.08 -8.53
C LYS A 20 -11.86 10.85 -9.45
N ALA A 21 -11.08 9.83 -9.10
CA ALA A 21 -10.98 8.60 -9.88
C ALA A 21 -12.30 7.82 -9.86
N GLU A 22 -12.99 7.79 -8.72
CA GLU A 22 -14.33 7.19 -8.60
C GLU A 22 -15.34 7.89 -9.51
N LYS A 23 -15.34 9.23 -9.53
CA LYS A 23 -16.28 10.02 -10.33
C LYS A 23 -16.01 9.95 -11.84
N GLU A 24 -14.75 10.05 -12.26
CA GLU A 24 -14.38 10.19 -13.68
C GLU A 24 -14.15 8.85 -14.37
N LEU A 25 -13.63 7.86 -13.64
CA LEU A 25 -13.26 6.56 -14.19
C LEU A 25 -14.18 5.43 -13.71
N GLY A 26 -15.10 5.72 -12.78
CA GLY A 26 -15.90 4.68 -12.13
C GLY A 26 -15.06 3.68 -11.34
N TRP A 27 -13.82 4.04 -11.01
CA TRP A 27 -12.83 3.14 -10.42
C TRP A 27 -12.61 3.44 -8.95
N LYS A 28 -12.53 2.39 -8.13
CA LYS A 28 -12.29 2.48 -6.69
C LYS A 28 -11.40 1.32 -6.23
N ALA A 29 -10.53 1.57 -5.26
CA ALA A 29 -9.80 0.52 -4.57
C ALA A 29 -10.75 -0.23 -3.61
N GLU A 30 -10.96 -1.52 -3.84
CA GLU A 30 -11.90 -2.35 -3.07
C GLU A 30 -11.23 -3.25 -2.02
N LEU A 31 -9.91 -3.48 -2.15
CA LEU A 31 -9.15 -4.38 -1.29
C LEU A 31 -8.51 -3.64 -0.12
N GLY A 32 -8.62 -4.21 1.07
CA GLY A 32 -8.02 -3.71 2.31
C GLY A 32 -6.59 -4.17 2.55
N ILE A 33 -6.03 -3.73 3.68
CA ILE A 33 -4.67 -4.08 4.11
C ILE A 33 -4.52 -5.58 4.34
N GLU A 34 -5.55 -6.26 4.84
CA GLU A 34 -5.47 -7.71 5.12
C GLU A 34 -5.28 -8.53 3.83
N GLU A 35 -6.03 -8.19 2.79
CA GLU A 35 -5.92 -8.81 1.47
C GLU A 35 -4.55 -8.52 0.86
N MET A 36 -4.07 -7.27 0.95
CA MET A 36 -2.73 -6.90 0.49
C MET A 36 -1.64 -7.76 1.14
N VAL A 37 -1.67 -7.91 2.47
CA VAL A 37 -0.68 -8.71 3.21
C VAL A 37 -0.79 -10.19 2.86
N ARG A 38 -2.02 -10.71 2.77
CA ARG A 38 -2.28 -12.11 2.43
C ARG A 38 -1.76 -12.47 1.05
N ASP A 39 -1.97 -11.61 0.06
CA ASP A 39 -1.57 -11.88 -1.30
C ASP A 39 -0.06 -11.69 -1.50
N ALA A 40 0.56 -10.71 -0.83
CA ALA A 40 2.00 -10.58 -0.78
C ALA A 40 2.67 -11.83 -0.18
N TRP A 41 2.11 -12.37 0.90
CA TRP A 41 2.63 -13.59 1.52
C TRP A 41 2.49 -14.83 0.64
N LYS A 42 1.34 -15.00 -0.03
CA LYS A 42 1.16 -16.09 -1.00
C LYS A 42 2.17 -15.99 -2.15
N PHE A 43 2.42 -14.78 -2.66
CA PHE A 43 3.41 -14.54 -3.70
C PHE A 43 4.81 -14.98 -3.24
N GLU A 44 5.22 -14.57 -2.04
CA GLU A 44 6.52 -14.95 -1.47
C GLU A 44 6.65 -16.46 -1.27
N GLN A 45 5.58 -17.14 -0.85
CA GLN A 45 5.58 -18.60 -0.70
C GLN A 45 5.69 -19.34 -2.04
N ASN A 46 5.05 -18.82 -3.09
CA ASN A 46 4.97 -19.50 -4.38
C ASN A 46 6.20 -19.25 -5.29
N ASN A 47 7.05 -18.26 -4.96
CA ASN A 47 8.26 -17.92 -5.72
C ASN A 47 9.56 -18.38 -5.02
N LYS A 48 9.45 -19.34 -4.10
CA LYS A 48 10.60 -20.01 -3.48
C LYS A 48 10.98 -21.30 -4.19
#